data_AF-A0A925ENN4-F1
#
_entry.id   AF-A0A925ENN4-F1
#
_cell.length_a   1.000
_cell.length_b   1.000
_cell.length_c   1.000
_cell.angle_alpha   90.00
_cell.angle_beta   90.00
_cell.angle_gamma   90.00
#
_symmetry.space_group_name_H-M   'P 1'
#
loop_
_entity.id
_entity.type
_entity.pdbx_description
1 polymer ?
#
loop_
_entity_poly.entity_id
_entity_poly.type
_entity_poly.pdbx_seq_one_letter_code
_entity_poly.pdbx_strand_id
1 'polypeptide(L)' 'YQHLESGQVLLRANTDPGNLVQVDGQPIDIDEQGNFQTLVSNVQEHLIPVQVTTPLNVSQRFRLTIFDGDLP' A
#
# COMPACT_ATOMS: atom_id res chain seq x y z
N TYR A 1 3.69 -5.94 11.88
CA TYR A 1 2.41 -6.07 11.16
C TYR A 1 1.49 -6.87 12.07
N GLN A 2 0.29 -6.40 12.35
CA GLN A 2 -0.69 -7.16 13.15
C GLN A 2 -1.62 -7.88 12.18
N HIS A 3 -1.64 -9.21 12.29
CA HIS A 3 -2.52 -10.08 11.53
C HIS A 3 -3.92 -9.98 12.16
N LEU A 4 -4.86 -9.32 11.46
CA LEU A 4 -6.27 -9.25 11.84
C LEU A 4 -6.99 -10.24 10.93
N GLU A 5 -7.41 -11.38 11.48
CA GLU A 5 -8.24 -12.45 10.89
C GLU A 5 -8.13 -12.69 9.36
N SER A 6 -7.44 -13.78 8.98
CA SER A 6 -7.38 -14.38 7.63
C SER A 6 -7.29 -13.42 6.43
N GLY A 7 -6.06 -13.08 6.01
CA GLY A 7 -5.80 -12.50 4.69
C GLY A 7 -6.01 -10.99 4.56
N GLN A 8 -6.07 -10.27 5.69
CA GLN A 8 -6.05 -8.81 5.71
C GLN A 8 -4.72 -8.27 6.24
N VAL A 9 -4.17 -7.28 5.56
CA VAL A 9 -2.95 -6.57 5.97
C VAL A 9 -3.21 -5.08 6.08
N LEU A 10 -2.80 -4.51 7.21
CA LEU A 10 -2.74 -3.07 7.38
C LEU A 10 -1.46 -2.51 6.76
N LEU A 11 -1.61 -1.77 5.66
CA LEU A 11 -0.53 -1.02 5.03
C LEU A 11 -0.49 0.39 5.61
N ARG A 12 0.69 0.80 6.08
CA ARG A 12 1.00 2.18 6.49
C ARG A 12 2.26 2.62 5.77
N ALA A 13 2.21 3.75 5.09
CA ALA A 13 3.34 4.29 4.37
C ALA A 13 3.23 5.81 4.22
N ASN A 14 4.32 6.42 3.75
CA ASN A 14 4.43 7.83 3.44
C ASN A 14 4.94 7.99 1.98
N THR A 15 4.47 9.03 1.31
CA THR A 15 4.89 9.46 -0.02
C THR A 15 5.10 10.98 0.00
N ASP A 16 5.70 11.56 -1.04
CA ASP A 16 5.80 13.03 -1.11
C ASP A 16 4.39 13.67 -1.17
N PRO A 17 4.16 14.80 -0.48
CA PRO A 17 2.89 15.50 -0.51
C PRO A 17 2.40 15.82 -1.93
N GLY A 18 1.10 15.62 -2.16
CA GLY A 18 0.45 15.85 -3.45
C GLY A 18 0.57 14.69 -4.44
N ASN A 19 1.30 13.63 -4.12
CA ASN A 19 1.25 12.39 -4.88
C ASN A 19 -0.13 11.73 -4.78
N LEU A 20 -0.51 10.98 -5.80
CA LEU A 20 -1.66 10.09 -5.78
C LEU A 20 -1.17 8.66 -5.59
N VAL A 21 -1.83 7.89 -4.73
CA VAL A 21 -1.48 6.50 -4.47
C VAL A 21 -2.66 5.61 -4.84
N GLN A 22 -2.36 4.52 -5.52
CA GLN A 22 -3.28 3.41 -5.74
C GLN A 22 -2.67 2.15 -5.15
N VAL A 23 -3.45 1.43 -4.36
CA VAL A 23 -3.07 0.14 -3.78
C VAL A 23 -4.06 -0.89 -4.29
N ASP A 24 -3.56 -1.93 -4.97
CA ASP A 24 -4.41 -2.92 -5.65
C ASP A 24 -5.40 -2.28 -6.65
N GLY A 25 -4.94 -1.23 -7.33
CA GLY A 25 -5.76 -0.46 -8.27
C GLY A 25 -6.81 0.45 -7.62
N GLN A 26 -6.97 0.40 -6.29
CA GLN A 26 -7.88 1.28 -5.55
C GLN A 26 -7.16 2.57 -5.14
N PRO A 27 -7.72 3.75 -5.44
CA PRO A 27 -7.17 5.02 -4.95
C PRO A 27 -7.23 5.07 -3.43
N ILE A 28 -6.14 5.54 -2.81
CA ILE A 28 -6.04 5.71 -1.37
C ILE A 28 -5.97 7.19 -1.04
N ASP A 29 -6.75 7.62 -0.05
CA ASP A 29 -6.68 8.98 0.47
C ASP A 29 -5.36 9.18 1.23
N ILE A 30 -4.73 10.31 0.95
CA ILE A 30 -3.45 10.71 1.53
C ILE A 30 -3.67 12.04 2.24
N ASP A 31 -3.09 12.17 3.44
CA ASP A 31 -3.11 13.46 4.13
C ASP A 31 -2.18 14.49 3.48
N GLU A 32 -2.26 15.74 3.94
CA GLU A 32 -1.44 16.85 3.42
C GLU A 32 0.07 16.64 3.65
N GLN A 33 0.44 15.72 4.54
CA GLN A 33 1.83 15.37 4.85
C GLN A 33 2.31 14.13 4.06
N GLY A 34 1.46 13.55 3.20
CA GLY A 34 1.80 12.40 2.38
C GLY A 34 1.64 11.04 3.07
N ASN A 35 1.05 10.99 4.27
CA ASN A 35 0.81 9.71 4.95
C ASN A 35 -0.50 9.08 4.49
N PHE A 36 -0.49 7.75 4.42
CA PHE A 36 -1.70 6.99 4.18
C PHE A 36 -1.71 5.67 4.95
N GLN A 37 -2.92 5.20 5.25
CA GLN A 37 -3.17 3.91 5.85
C GLN A 37 -4.34 3.25 5.11
N THR A 38 -4.17 1.98 4.73
CA THR A 38 -5.25 1.21 4.11
C THR A 38 -5.20 -0.24 4.56
N LEU A 39 -6.38 -0.88 4.64
CA LEU A 39 -6.52 -2.29 4.92
C LEU A 39 -6.67 -3.02 3.59
N VAL A 40 -5.68 -3.84 3.24
CA VAL A 40 -5.72 -4.66 2.01
C VAL A 40 -6.25 -6.03 2.40
N SER A 41 -7.38 -6.42 1.82
CA SER A 41 -7.99 -7.74 2.03
C SER A 41 -7.66 -8.67 0.86
N ASN A 42 -7.85 -9.98 1.03
CA ASN A 42 -7.63 -10.98 -0.02
C ASN A 42 -6.21 -10.93 -0.59
N VAL A 43 -5.19 -10.82 0.26
CA VAL A 43 -3.80 -10.97 -0.18
C VAL A 43 -3.51 -12.44 -0.51
N GLN A 44 -4.16 -12.98 -1.54
CA GLN A 44 -4.03 -14.37 -1.98
C GLN A 44 -2.67 -14.63 -2.63
N GLU A 45 -2.01 -13.59 -3.15
CA GLU A 45 -0.75 -13.71 -3.89
C GLU A 45 0.46 -13.19 -3.11
N HIS A 46 0.32 -12.83 -1.82
CA HIS A 46 1.36 -12.13 -1.04
C HIS A 46 1.91 -10.85 -1.71
N LEU A 47 1.33 -10.42 -2.83
CA LEU A 47 1.79 -9.30 -3.64
C LEU A 47 0.73 -8.22 -3.65
N ILE A 48 1.10 -7.03 -3.20
CA ILE A 48 0.26 -5.85 -3.28
C ILE A 48 0.89 -4.89 -4.29
N PRO A 49 0.27 -4.68 -5.46
CA PRO A 49 0.76 -3.67 -6.39
C PRO A 49 0.41 -2.28 -5.84
N VAL A 50 1.42 -1.41 -5.80
CA VAL A 50 1.27 -0.01 -5.39
C VAL A 50 1.70 0.86 -6.55
N GLN A 51 0.84 1.77 -6.98
CA GLN A 51 1.18 2.78 -7.98
C GLN A 51 1.19 4.15 -7.30
N VAL A 52 2.25 4.91 -7.55
CA VAL A 52 2.37 6.30 -7.10
C VAL A 52 2.46 7.17 -8.34
N THR A 53 1.60 8.19 -8.42
CA THR A 53 1.60 9.17 -9.49
C THR A 53 1.94 10.54 -8.91
N THR A 54 2.99 11.16 -9.43
CA THR A 54 3.41 12.50 -9.01
C THR A 54 2.48 13.59 -9.57
N PRO A 55 2.48 14.82 -9.01
CA PRO A 55 1.77 15.96 -9.58
C PRO A 55 2.13 16.28 -11.04
N LEU A 56 3.30 15.84 -11.50
CA LEU A 56 3.76 15.97 -12.88
C LEU A 56 3.28 14.82 -13.79
N ASN A 57 2.34 14.00 -13.32
CA ASN A 57 1.80 12.81 -14.00
C ASN A 57 2.83 11.71 -14.32
N VAL A 58 3.97 11.69 -13.62
CA VAL A 58 4.91 10.58 -13.68
C VAL A 58 4.43 9.46 -12.74
N SER A 59 4.24 8.26 -13.27
CA SER A 59 3.79 7.08 -12.50
C SER A 59 4.94 6.11 -12.24
N GLN A 60 5.06 5.64 -11.00
CA GLN A 60 5.95 4.57 -10.60
C GLN A 60 5.16 3.44 -9.95
N ARG A 61 5.53 2.19 -10.26
CA ARG A 61 4.88 0.98 -9.72
C ARG A 61 5.84 0.21 -8.83
N PHE A 62 5.34 -0.19 -7.68
CA PHE A 62 6.01 -0.99 -6.67
C PHE A 62 5.20 -2.27 -6.44
N ARG A 63 5.88 -3.31 -5.96
CA ARG A 63 5.25 -4.54 -5.51
C ARG A 63 5.68 -4.78 -4.08
N LEU A 64 4.74 -4.72 -3.16
CA LEU A 64 5.00 -5.09 -1.77
C LEU A 64 4.78 -6.58 -1.64
N THR A 65 5.81 -7.30 -1.19
CA THR A 65 5.70 -8.72 -0.84
C THR A 65 5.47 -8.83 0.65
N ILE A 66 4.39 -9.50 1.03
CA ILE A 66 4.09 -9.82 2.42
C ILE A 66 4.71 -11.18 2.69
N PHE A 67 5.68 -11.20 3.59
CA PHE A 67 6.15 -12.45 4.15
C PHE A 67 5.32 -12.74 5.40
N ASP A 68 4.48 -13.77 5.34
CA ASP A 68 3.90 -14.40 6.53
C ASP A 68 5.02 -15.15 7.23
N GLY A 69 5.93 -14.40 7.85
CA GLY A 69 6.97 -14.96 8.68
C GLY A 69 6.42 -15.22 10.07
N ASP A 70 6.37 -16.48 10.49
CA ASP A 70 7.04 -16.76 11.76
C ASP A 70 8.51 -16.42 11.49
N LEU A 71 8.98 -15.32 12.06
CA LEU A 71 10.39 -14.98 12.06
C LEU A 71 11.11 -16.12 12.82
N PRO A 72 12.14 -16.78 12.26
CA PRO A 72 12.87 -17.83 12.96
C PRO A 72 13.57 -17.32 14.22
#